data_AF-A0A662G6G0-F1
#
_entry.id   AF-A0A662G6G0-F1
#
_cell.length_a   1.000
_cell.length_b   1.000
_cell.length_c   1.000
_cell.angle_alpha   90.00
_cell.angle_beta   90.00
_cell.angle_gamma   90.00
#
_symmetry.space_group_name_H-M   'P 1'
#
loop_
_entity.id
_entity.type
_entity.pdbx_description
1 polymer ?
#
loop_
_entity_poly.entity_id
_entity_poly.type
_entity_poly.pdbx_seq_one_letter_code
_entity_poly.pdbx_strand_id
1 'polypeptide(L)'
;MRFYENYPSELLLDDGFKIKPRIKHREYFTKLLSRTYERITWIAEIPPKAGITKKLHILREMTEDALSIPDNPFGRTHIEPTAFAAYLGNLTKSEIVVHLTCRDLNRLALKSRILGLDLIGVKHVLALTGDHISPYEGNRLMGVFDLDSMRLIYMIRLLSDYGLDERGRRITDKVTLHVGGGLNPYLPLEIELSRILRKLNSGSEFFISQIIFDESY
;
A
#
# COMPACT_ATOMS: atom_id res chain seq x y z
N MET A 1 -17.28 -26.90 -12.60
CA MET A 1 -16.86 -25.56 -13.06
C MET A 1 -15.52 -25.27 -12.41
N ARG A 2 -14.48 -24.95 -13.17
CA ARG A 2 -13.11 -24.83 -12.62
C ARG A 2 -12.95 -23.47 -11.93
N PHE A 3 -12.29 -23.43 -10.77
CA PHE A 3 -12.00 -22.22 -9.97
C PHE A 3 -11.55 -21.01 -10.81
N TYR A 4 -10.68 -21.25 -11.78
CA TYR A 4 -10.10 -20.23 -12.66
C TYR A 4 -11.09 -19.58 -13.64
N GLU A 5 -12.23 -20.22 -13.92
CA GLU A 5 -13.27 -19.70 -14.83
C GLU A 5 -14.10 -18.59 -14.17
N ASN A 6 -14.27 -18.64 -12.85
CA ASN A 6 -15.05 -17.67 -12.09
C ASN A 6 -14.19 -16.61 -11.37
N TYR A 7 -12.89 -16.89 -11.18
CA TYR A 7 -11.98 -16.04 -10.40
C TYR A 7 -10.64 -15.83 -11.13
N PRO A 8 -10.57 -14.95 -12.13
CA PRO A 8 -9.38 -14.76 -12.95
C PRO A 8 -8.19 -14.35 -12.07
N SER A 9 -7.05 -15.04 -12.21
CA SER A 9 -5.81 -14.73 -11.49
C SER A 9 -4.93 -13.71 -12.22
N GLU A 10 -5.31 -13.35 -13.45
CA GLU A 10 -4.56 -12.41 -14.28
C GLU A 10 -4.73 -10.95 -13.84
N LEU A 11 -3.68 -10.17 -14.11
CA LEU A 11 -3.69 -8.73 -13.89
C LEU A 11 -4.63 -8.06 -14.90
N LEU A 12 -5.67 -7.38 -14.39
CA LEU A 12 -6.63 -6.63 -15.20
C LEU A 12 -6.27 -5.14 -15.22
N LEU A 13 -5.68 -4.66 -16.31
CA LEU A 13 -5.34 -3.24 -16.50
C LEU A 13 -6.41 -2.53 -17.34
N ASP A 14 -6.69 -1.28 -17.03
CA ASP A 14 -7.54 -0.42 -17.86
C ASP A 14 -6.82 0.06 -19.14
N ASP A 15 -7.54 0.74 -20.02
CA ASP A 15 -7.02 1.25 -21.29
C ASP A 15 -5.97 2.35 -21.14
N GLY A 16 -5.84 2.95 -19.95
CA GLY A 16 -4.81 3.94 -19.64
C GLY A 16 -3.41 3.34 -19.52
N PHE A 17 -3.29 2.04 -19.20
CA PHE A 17 -2.01 1.34 -19.22
C PHE A 17 -1.62 0.93 -20.65
N LYS A 18 -0.86 1.81 -21.32
CA LYS A 18 -0.37 1.62 -22.69
C LYS A 18 0.87 0.73 -22.75
N ILE A 19 1.66 0.71 -21.69
CA ILE A 19 2.77 -0.23 -21.53
C ILE A 19 2.41 -1.31 -20.52
N LYS A 20 2.80 -2.55 -20.82
CA LYS A 20 2.52 -3.71 -19.99
C LYS A 20 3.77 -4.61 -19.84
N PRO A 21 4.95 -4.08 -19.45
CA PRO A 21 6.11 -4.93 -19.22
C PRO A 21 5.81 -5.96 -18.13
N ARG A 22 6.39 -7.15 -18.27
CA ARG A 22 6.28 -8.18 -17.23
C ARG A 22 7.03 -7.71 -15.98
N ILE A 23 6.35 -7.67 -14.84
CA ILE A 23 7.02 -7.44 -13.56
C ILE A 23 7.78 -8.71 -13.18
N LYS A 24 9.07 -8.54 -12.86
CA LYS A 24 9.92 -9.62 -12.38
C LYS A 24 10.00 -9.57 -10.87
N HIS A 25 10.14 -10.73 -10.25
CA HIS A 25 10.58 -10.80 -8.87
C HIS A 25 11.93 -10.09 -8.73
N ARG A 26 12.14 -9.37 -7.63
CA ARG A 26 13.40 -8.70 -7.29
C ARG A 26 13.76 -9.00 -5.84
N GLU A 27 15.04 -8.88 -5.52
CA GLU A 27 15.51 -9.04 -4.15
C GLU A 27 15.04 -7.89 -3.25
N TYR A 28 14.87 -8.18 -1.96
CA TYR A 28 14.56 -7.17 -0.96
C TYR A 28 15.80 -6.31 -0.69
N PHE A 29 15.64 -4.99 -0.70
CA PHE A 29 16.73 -4.03 -0.49
C PHE A 29 16.59 -3.24 0.82
N THR A 30 15.68 -3.66 1.69
CA THR A 30 15.40 -3.06 3.00
C THR A 30 15.57 -4.08 4.11
N LYS A 31 15.92 -3.62 5.33
CA LYS A 31 16.11 -4.53 6.47
C LYS A 31 14.79 -5.15 6.89
N LEU A 32 13.67 -4.42 6.82
CA LEU A 32 12.35 -4.90 7.21
C LEU A 32 11.99 -6.20 6.48
N LEU A 33 11.97 -6.17 5.14
CA LEU A 33 11.60 -7.35 4.35
C LEU A 33 12.67 -8.44 4.37
N SER A 34 13.96 -8.10 4.42
CA SER A 34 15.02 -9.12 4.51
C SER A 34 14.98 -9.88 5.84
N ARG A 35 14.71 -9.20 6.96
CA ARG A 35 14.68 -9.79 8.31
C ARG A 35 13.44 -10.61 8.61
N THR A 36 12.33 -10.37 7.91
CA THR A 36 11.06 -11.08 8.15
C THR A 36 11.22 -12.60 7.95
N TYR A 37 12.20 -13.02 7.14
CA TYR A 37 12.54 -14.43 6.94
C TYR A 37 13.56 -15.00 7.95
N GLU A 38 14.24 -14.14 8.69
CA GLU A 38 15.27 -14.53 9.66
C GLU A 38 14.74 -14.56 11.10
N ARG A 39 13.81 -13.65 11.43
CA ARG A 39 13.20 -13.55 12.75
C ARG A 39 11.82 -12.91 12.71
N ILE A 40 11.09 -13.07 13.82
CA ILE A 40 9.88 -12.29 14.08
C ILE A 40 10.21 -10.81 14.00
N THR A 41 9.41 -10.09 13.23
CA THR A 41 9.54 -8.67 12.92
C THR A 41 8.30 -7.95 13.44
N TRP A 42 8.48 -6.89 14.21
CA TRP A 42 7.36 -6.17 14.84
C TRP A 42 7.04 -4.90 14.07
N ILE A 43 5.77 -4.75 13.67
CA ILE A 43 5.25 -3.56 13.02
C ILE A 43 4.15 -2.97 13.91
N ALA A 44 4.28 -1.71 14.30
CA ALA A 44 3.24 -1.00 15.05
C ALA A 44 2.47 -0.05 14.13
N GLU A 45 1.14 -0.18 14.06
CA GLU A 45 0.31 0.77 13.34
C GLU A 45 0.04 2.03 14.16
N ILE A 46 0.30 3.20 13.59
CA ILE A 46 0.12 4.51 14.23
C ILE A 46 -0.82 5.38 13.38
N PRO A 47 -2.13 5.41 13.72
CA PRO A 47 -3.08 6.25 13.02
C PRO A 47 -2.74 7.75 13.13
N PRO A 48 -2.68 8.50 12.00
CA PRO A 48 -2.23 9.90 11.97
C PRO A 48 -3.30 10.89 12.47
N LYS A 49 -3.79 10.73 13.70
CA LYS A 49 -4.83 11.61 14.28
C LYS A 49 -4.26 13.00 14.62
N ALA A 50 -5.05 14.07 14.45
CA ALA A 50 -4.61 15.46 14.64
C ALA A 50 -3.92 15.76 16.01
N GLY A 51 -4.26 15.03 17.08
CA GLY A 51 -3.66 15.20 18.41
C GLY A 51 -2.49 14.27 18.74
N ILE A 52 -2.09 13.39 17.81
CA ILE A 52 -1.11 12.34 18.09
C ILE A 52 0.26 12.92 18.44
N THR A 53 0.63 14.07 17.86
CA THR A 53 1.95 14.71 18.01
C THR A 53 2.37 14.97 19.45
N LYS A 54 1.41 15.19 20.36
CA LYS A 54 1.68 15.38 21.80
C LYS A 54 2.19 14.11 22.49
N LYS A 55 1.94 12.93 21.92
CA LYS A 55 2.29 11.63 22.47
C LYS A 55 3.47 10.97 21.75
N LEU A 56 4.00 11.58 20.69
CA LEU A 56 5.02 10.95 19.83
C LEU A 56 6.44 10.96 20.42
N HIS A 57 6.66 11.58 21.58
CA HIS A 57 7.95 11.50 22.27
C HIS A 57 8.30 10.06 22.66
N ILE A 58 7.28 9.21 22.92
CA ILE A 58 7.45 7.79 23.22
C ILE A 58 8.04 7.01 22.04
N LEU A 59 7.88 7.50 20.79
CA LEU A 59 8.39 6.80 19.61
C LEU A 59 9.91 6.77 19.53
N ARG A 60 10.61 7.61 20.32
CA ARG A 60 12.08 7.57 20.41
C ARG A 60 12.58 6.34 21.15
N GLU A 61 11.74 5.75 22.00
CA GLU A 61 12.05 4.59 22.84
C GLU A 61 11.50 3.29 22.25
N MET A 62 10.73 3.39 21.16
CA MET A 62 10.16 2.27 20.44
C MET A 62 11.26 1.46 19.73
N THR A 63 11.20 0.14 19.89
CA THR A 63 12.18 -0.83 19.36
C THR A 63 11.66 -1.63 18.17
N GLU A 64 10.49 -1.24 17.65
CA GLU A 64 9.82 -1.89 16.53
C GLU A 64 10.64 -1.76 15.25
N ASP A 65 10.56 -2.81 14.42
CA ASP A 65 11.25 -2.87 13.15
C ASP A 65 10.69 -1.87 12.15
N ALA A 66 9.36 -1.66 12.20
CA ALA A 66 8.71 -0.64 11.40
C ALA A 66 7.46 -0.04 12.08
N LEU A 67 7.09 1.13 11.59
CA LEU A 67 5.84 1.80 11.90
C LEU A 67 4.95 1.78 10.65
N SER A 68 3.69 1.40 10.80
CA SER A 68 2.70 1.48 9.73
C SER A 68 1.81 2.72 9.90
N ILE A 69 1.55 3.45 8.82
CA ILE A 69 0.75 4.68 8.83
C ILE A 69 -0.49 4.45 7.95
N PRO A 70 -1.69 4.32 8.53
CA PRO A 70 -2.91 4.12 7.77
C PRO A 70 -3.39 5.43 7.12
N ASP A 71 -3.98 5.30 5.93
CA ASP A 71 -4.53 6.39 5.14
C ASP A 71 -6.05 6.48 5.32
N ASN A 72 -6.48 7.51 6.04
CA ASN A 72 -7.89 7.77 6.37
C ASN A 72 -8.69 6.50 6.71
N PRO A 73 -8.26 5.70 7.72
CA PRO A 73 -8.90 4.43 8.03
C PRO A 73 -10.40 4.62 8.30
N PHE A 74 -11.22 3.71 7.76
CA PHE A 74 -12.69 3.78 7.77
C PHE A 74 -13.27 5.02 7.08
N GLY A 75 -12.54 5.63 6.16
CA GLY A 75 -12.95 6.86 5.47
C GLY A 75 -12.99 8.11 6.37
N ARG A 76 -12.35 8.06 7.55
CA ARG A 76 -12.34 9.17 8.51
C ARG A 76 -11.12 10.04 8.28
N THR A 77 -11.30 11.36 8.37
CA THR A 77 -10.23 12.33 8.19
C THR A 77 -9.11 12.13 9.22
N HIS A 78 -7.90 11.94 8.70
CA HIS A 78 -6.66 11.96 9.46
C HIS A 78 -5.67 12.94 8.82
N ILE A 79 -4.54 13.20 9.47
CA ILE A 79 -3.41 13.90 8.85
C ILE A 79 -2.99 13.10 7.62
N GLU A 80 -2.67 13.80 6.53
CA GLU A 80 -2.25 13.15 5.29
C GLU A 80 -1.01 12.26 5.55
N PRO A 81 -1.02 10.98 5.10
CA PRO A 81 0.00 9.99 5.46
C PRO A 81 1.42 10.35 5.06
N THR A 82 1.62 10.99 3.89
CA THR A 82 2.95 11.40 3.41
C THR A 82 3.55 12.46 4.34
N ALA A 83 2.75 13.48 4.70
CA ALA A 83 3.16 14.51 5.64
C ALA A 83 3.47 13.93 7.02
N PHE A 84 2.66 12.98 7.50
CA PHE A 84 2.90 12.33 8.77
C PHE A 84 4.15 11.44 8.76
N ALA A 85 4.39 10.70 7.67
CA ALA A 85 5.60 9.91 7.48
C ALA A 85 6.86 10.79 7.51
N ALA A 86 6.82 11.96 6.86
CA ALA A 86 7.93 12.91 6.87
C ALA A 86 8.20 13.42 8.29
N TYR A 87 7.16 13.70 9.06
CA TYR A 87 7.30 14.10 10.47
C TYR A 87 7.90 12.96 11.31
N LEU A 88 7.40 11.73 11.17
CA LEU A 88 7.87 10.56 11.92
C LEU A 88 9.31 10.16 11.59
N GLY A 89 9.71 10.26 10.31
CA GLY A 89 11.08 9.95 9.88
C GLY A 89 12.15 10.81 10.58
N ASN A 90 11.78 11.98 11.09
CA ASN A 90 12.67 12.83 11.89
C ASN A 90 12.74 12.46 13.38
N LEU A 91 11.88 11.54 13.85
CA LEU A 91 11.73 11.20 15.27
C LEU A 91 12.12 9.76 15.59
N THR A 92 12.09 8.86 14.61
CA THR A 92 12.38 7.43 14.79
C THR A 92 13.45 6.95 13.81
N LYS A 93 14.10 5.83 14.15
CA LYS A 93 14.98 5.07 13.26
C LYS A 93 14.29 3.86 12.63
N SER A 94 13.07 3.55 13.03
CA SER A 94 12.28 2.46 12.46
C SER A 94 11.95 2.74 11.01
N GLU A 95 11.83 1.68 10.20
CA GLU A 95 11.34 1.82 8.83
C GLU A 95 9.85 2.22 8.84
N ILE A 96 9.37 2.87 7.78
CA ILE A 96 7.98 3.32 7.69
C ILE A 96 7.29 2.61 6.54
N VAL A 97 6.14 2.01 6.83
CA VAL A 97 5.17 1.49 5.87
C VAL A 97 4.01 2.46 5.75
N VAL A 98 3.83 3.07 4.59
CA VAL A 98 2.71 3.99 4.36
C VAL A 98 1.58 3.27 3.62
N HIS A 99 0.38 3.30 4.18
CA HIS A 99 -0.80 2.87 3.42
C HIS A 99 -1.09 3.93 2.35
N LEU A 100 -1.31 3.50 1.11
CA LEU A 100 -1.72 4.38 0.02
C LEU A 100 -3.03 3.84 -0.55
N THR A 101 -4.12 4.55 -0.29
CA THR A 101 -5.45 4.15 -0.74
C THR A 101 -5.78 4.78 -2.09
N CYS A 102 -6.50 4.05 -2.95
CA CYS A 102 -6.99 4.59 -4.23
C CYS A 102 -8.22 5.47 -4.05
N ARG A 103 -8.97 5.28 -2.96
CA ARG A 103 -10.13 6.08 -2.59
C ARG A 103 -9.77 7.57 -2.57
N ASP A 104 -10.58 8.37 -3.24
CA ASP A 104 -10.49 9.84 -3.31
C ASP A 104 -9.25 10.37 -4.07
N LEU A 105 -8.50 9.48 -4.76
CA LEU A 105 -7.32 9.85 -5.55
C LEU A 105 -7.39 9.31 -6.99
N ASN A 106 -7.03 10.14 -7.96
CA ASN A 106 -6.77 9.69 -9.33
C ASN A 106 -5.30 9.28 -9.51
N ARG A 107 -4.97 8.65 -10.63
CA ARG A 107 -3.60 8.19 -10.94
C ARG A 107 -2.56 9.30 -10.93
N LEU A 108 -2.93 10.55 -11.26
CA LEU A 108 -2.01 11.68 -11.17
C LEU A 108 -1.66 11.99 -9.72
N ALA A 109 -2.66 12.07 -8.84
CA ALA A 109 -2.47 12.31 -7.42
C ALA A 109 -1.69 11.15 -6.76
N LEU A 110 -2.00 9.90 -7.12
CA LEU A 110 -1.29 8.71 -6.65
C LEU A 110 0.20 8.75 -7.06
N LYS A 111 0.52 9.02 -8.34
CA LYS A 111 1.91 9.19 -8.79
C LYS A 111 2.63 10.29 -8.04
N SER A 112 1.98 11.43 -7.83
CA SER A 112 2.57 12.55 -7.07
C SER A 112 2.89 12.14 -5.62
N ARG A 113 2.00 11.38 -4.96
CA ARG A 113 2.25 10.88 -3.60
C ARG A 113 3.37 9.85 -3.57
N ILE A 114 3.45 8.94 -4.54
CA ILE A 114 4.54 7.96 -4.65
C ILE A 114 5.90 8.66 -4.73
N LEU A 115 6.02 9.69 -5.57
CA LEU A 115 7.26 10.49 -5.66
C LEU A 115 7.56 11.25 -4.36
N GLY A 116 6.53 11.78 -3.70
CA GLY A 116 6.67 12.42 -2.39
C GLY A 116 7.17 11.46 -1.30
N LEU A 117 6.67 10.23 -1.28
CA LEU A 117 7.11 9.18 -0.35
C LEU A 117 8.58 8.79 -0.59
N ASP A 118 8.98 8.61 -1.85
CA ASP A 118 10.38 8.33 -2.20
C ASP A 118 11.31 9.49 -1.80
N LEU A 119 10.88 10.73 -2.04
CA LEU A 119 11.62 11.96 -1.66
C LEU A 119 11.93 12.01 -0.17
N ILE A 120 10.96 11.66 0.70
CA ILE A 120 11.15 11.68 2.16
C ILE A 120 11.82 10.39 2.68
N GLY A 121 12.24 9.50 1.78
CA GLY A 121 12.98 8.29 2.14
C GLY A 121 12.12 7.13 2.63
N VAL A 122 10.78 7.18 2.50
CA VAL A 122 9.93 6.01 2.73
C VAL A 122 10.32 4.91 1.75
N LYS A 123 10.35 3.66 2.23
CA LYS A 123 10.76 2.49 1.44
C LYS A 123 9.66 1.45 1.25
N HIS A 124 8.51 1.62 1.90
CA HIS A 124 7.43 0.63 1.86
C HIS A 124 6.07 1.29 1.69
N VAL A 125 5.29 0.79 0.72
CA VAL A 125 3.90 1.19 0.51
C VAL A 125 3.00 -0.03 0.63
N LEU A 126 1.95 0.08 1.43
CA LEU A 126 0.82 -0.86 1.41
C LEU A 126 -0.27 -0.30 0.50
N ALA A 127 -0.38 -0.85 -0.70
CA ALA A 127 -1.36 -0.40 -1.69
C ALA A 127 -2.75 -0.98 -1.40
N LEU A 128 -3.74 -0.10 -1.27
CA LEU A 128 -5.10 -0.44 -0.91
C LEU A 128 -6.10 0.19 -1.89
N THR A 129 -7.22 -0.47 -2.14
CA THR A 129 -8.32 0.16 -2.89
C THR A 129 -9.00 1.25 -2.05
N GLY A 130 -9.07 1.03 -0.72
CA GLY A 130 -9.83 1.86 0.21
C GLY A 130 -11.27 1.38 0.34
N ASP A 131 -11.96 1.87 1.37
CA ASP A 131 -13.34 1.48 1.66
C ASP A 131 -14.32 2.19 0.73
N HIS A 132 -15.40 1.52 0.34
CA HIS A 132 -16.50 2.20 -0.34
C HIS A 132 -17.14 3.27 0.57
N ILE A 133 -17.58 4.38 -0.02
CA ILE A 133 -18.31 5.41 0.72
C ILE A 133 -19.61 4.80 1.24
N SER A 134 -19.89 5.00 2.53
CA SER A 134 -21.11 4.50 3.16
C SER A 134 -22.34 5.11 2.48
N PRO A 135 -23.37 4.30 2.13
CA PRO A 135 -24.63 4.82 1.58
C PRO A 135 -25.29 5.86 2.51
N TYR A 136 -25.00 5.81 3.81
CA TYR A 136 -25.57 6.68 4.84
C TYR A 136 -24.94 8.07 4.92
N GLU A 137 -23.78 8.30 4.29
CA GLU A 137 -23.14 9.64 4.25
C GLU A 137 -23.84 10.59 3.25
N GLY A 138 -24.86 10.10 2.54
CA GLY A 138 -25.68 10.84 1.60
C GLY A 138 -24.93 11.20 0.32
N ASN A 139 -25.68 11.58 -0.72
CA ASN A 139 -25.19 11.97 -2.06
C ASN A 139 -24.25 13.20 -2.11
N ARG A 140 -23.58 13.57 -1.00
CA ARG A 140 -22.74 14.78 -0.91
C ARG A 140 -21.25 14.52 -1.15
N LEU A 141 -20.78 13.29 -1.02
CA LEU A 141 -19.38 12.92 -1.25
C LEU A 141 -19.29 11.88 -2.37
N MET A 142 -18.58 12.21 -3.44
CA MET A 142 -18.28 11.28 -4.53
C MET A 142 -16.84 10.80 -4.40
N GLY A 143 -16.67 9.48 -4.32
CA GLY A 143 -15.35 8.87 -4.26
C GLY A 143 -14.70 8.87 -5.63
N VAL A 144 -13.41 9.17 -5.67
CA VAL A 144 -12.59 8.95 -6.86
C VAL A 144 -12.00 7.54 -6.75
N PHE A 145 -12.30 6.67 -7.71
CA PHE A 145 -11.78 5.30 -7.80
C PHE A 145 -11.18 5.06 -9.19
N ASP A 146 -10.17 5.86 -9.57
CA ASP A 146 -9.51 5.73 -10.87
C ASP A 146 -8.75 4.41 -10.99
N LEU A 147 -8.13 3.96 -9.89
CA LEU A 147 -7.40 2.70 -9.79
C LEU A 147 -7.94 1.83 -8.65
N ASP A 148 -7.57 0.56 -8.66
CA ASP A 148 -7.68 -0.34 -7.50
C ASP A 148 -6.28 -0.72 -6.98
N SER A 149 -6.23 -1.43 -5.86
CA SER A 149 -4.96 -1.89 -5.26
C SER A 149 -4.05 -2.64 -6.25
N MET A 150 -4.58 -3.46 -7.15
CA MET A 150 -3.76 -4.24 -8.10
C MET A 150 -3.12 -3.32 -9.15
N ARG A 151 -3.90 -2.39 -9.69
CA ARG A 151 -3.39 -1.38 -10.66
C ARG A 151 -2.43 -0.40 -9.99
N LEU A 152 -2.67 -0.04 -8.73
CA LEU A 152 -1.76 0.78 -7.94
C LEU A 152 -0.42 0.06 -7.69
N ILE A 153 -0.45 -1.22 -7.30
CA ILE A 153 0.75 -2.06 -7.16
C ILE A 153 1.53 -2.05 -8.48
N TYR A 154 0.86 -2.34 -9.59
CA TYR A 154 1.50 -2.37 -10.90
C TYR A 154 2.12 -1.01 -11.28
N MET A 155 1.42 0.09 -11.02
CA MET A 155 1.93 1.45 -11.25
C MET A 155 3.17 1.77 -10.40
N ILE A 156 3.19 1.37 -9.12
CA ILE A 156 4.37 1.54 -8.26
C ILE A 156 5.54 0.69 -8.80
N ARG A 157 5.27 -0.50 -9.33
CA ARG A 157 6.29 -1.33 -9.98
C ARG A 157 6.80 -0.73 -11.29
N LEU A 158 5.95 -0.13 -12.12
CA LEU A 158 6.41 0.62 -13.30
C LEU A 158 7.36 1.76 -12.92
N LEU A 159 7.06 2.50 -11.86
CA LEU A 159 7.90 3.58 -11.38
C LEU A 159 9.19 3.08 -10.71
N SER A 160 9.14 2.02 -9.92
CA SER A 160 10.32 1.55 -9.18
C SER A 160 11.26 0.66 -10.01
N ASP A 161 10.72 -0.16 -10.92
CA ASP A 161 11.53 -1.06 -11.76
C ASP A 161 12.00 -0.38 -13.06
N TYR A 162 11.16 0.48 -13.62
CA TYR A 162 11.38 1.06 -14.95
C TYR A 162 11.35 2.58 -14.95
N GLY A 163 10.99 3.26 -13.85
CA GLY A 163 10.70 4.70 -13.74
C GLY A 163 9.91 5.28 -14.91
N LEU A 164 8.95 4.48 -15.38
CA LEU A 164 7.98 4.86 -16.38
C LEU A 164 6.61 5.02 -15.73
N ASP A 165 5.79 5.90 -16.30
CA ASP A 165 4.35 5.89 -16.02
C ASP A 165 3.60 4.86 -16.88
N GLU A 166 2.29 4.74 -16.66
CA GLU A 166 1.40 3.82 -17.37
C GLU A 166 1.37 4.03 -18.90
N ARG A 167 1.84 5.20 -19.37
CA ARG A 167 1.94 5.55 -20.79
C ARG A 167 3.33 5.31 -21.37
N GLY A 168 4.28 4.83 -20.58
CA GLY A 168 5.67 4.62 -20.99
C GLY A 168 6.53 5.87 -20.97
N ARG A 169 6.07 6.95 -20.34
CA ARG A 169 6.85 8.18 -20.21
C ARG A 169 7.79 8.08 -19.01
N ARG A 170 9.04 8.49 -19.19
CA ARG A 170 10.01 8.62 -18.11
C ARG A 170 9.54 9.68 -17.12
N ILE A 171 9.46 9.33 -15.84
CA ILE A 171 9.09 10.26 -14.75
C ILE A 171 10.29 10.57 -13.85
N THR A 172 11.14 9.58 -13.59
CA THR A 172 12.24 9.64 -12.63
C THR A 172 13.22 8.53 -12.94
N ASP A 173 14.48 8.68 -12.53
CA ASP A 173 15.49 7.67 -12.81
C ASP A 173 15.33 6.40 -11.99
N LYS A 174 14.97 6.55 -10.72
CA LYS A 174 14.78 5.44 -9.79
C LYS A 174 13.86 5.85 -8.64
N VAL A 175 12.78 5.11 -8.43
CA VAL A 175 12.00 5.12 -7.19
C VAL A 175 12.42 3.90 -6.38
N THR A 176 12.80 4.09 -5.12
CA THR A 176 13.27 3.00 -4.27
C THR A 176 12.20 2.65 -3.24
N LEU A 177 11.13 2.01 -3.70
CA LEU A 177 9.99 1.58 -2.88
C LEU A 177 9.69 0.11 -3.10
N HIS A 178 9.52 -0.63 -2.00
CA HIS A 178 8.79 -1.88 -1.98
C HIS A 178 7.29 -1.62 -1.91
N VAL A 179 6.49 -2.49 -2.53
CA VAL A 179 5.03 -2.40 -2.51
C VAL A 179 4.39 -3.72 -2.11
N GLY A 180 3.45 -3.66 -1.18
CA GLY A 180 2.64 -4.79 -0.73
C GLY A 180 1.15 -4.54 -0.92
N GLY A 181 0.35 -5.55 -0.61
CA GLY A 181 -1.11 -5.48 -0.65
C GLY A 181 -1.78 -5.96 0.64
N GLY A 182 -2.97 -5.44 0.93
CA GLY A 182 -3.76 -5.94 2.06
C GLY A 182 -4.38 -7.32 1.79
N LEU A 183 -4.60 -8.14 2.82
CA LEU A 183 -5.35 -9.40 2.72
C LEU A 183 -6.61 -9.34 3.58
N ASN A 184 -7.70 -9.96 3.14
CA ASN A 184 -8.92 -10.07 3.95
C ASN A 184 -9.19 -11.54 4.33
N PRO A 185 -8.90 -11.94 5.59
CA PRO A 185 -9.12 -13.31 6.05
C PRO A 185 -10.60 -13.66 6.24
N TYR A 186 -11.50 -12.68 6.19
CA TYR A 186 -12.95 -12.87 6.35
C TYR A 186 -13.68 -13.14 5.02
N LEU A 187 -12.98 -13.11 3.89
CA LEU A 187 -13.55 -13.53 2.61
C LEU A 187 -13.45 -15.04 2.43
N PRO A 188 -14.35 -15.65 1.63
CA PRO A 188 -14.19 -17.03 1.20
C PRO A 188 -12.78 -17.26 0.65
N LEU A 189 -12.13 -18.35 1.09
CA LEU A 189 -10.74 -18.66 0.78
C LEU A 189 -10.46 -18.58 -0.72
N GLU A 190 -11.40 -19.07 -1.53
CA GLU A 190 -11.28 -19.09 -2.98
C GLU A 190 -11.18 -17.69 -3.59
N ILE A 191 -11.99 -16.76 -3.07
CA ILE A 191 -12.02 -15.37 -3.52
C ILE A 191 -10.72 -14.69 -3.11
N GLU A 192 -10.29 -14.87 -1.86
CA GLU A 192 -9.09 -14.21 -1.38
C GLU A 192 -7.82 -14.77 -2.04
N LEU A 193 -7.73 -16.08 -2.28
CA LEU A 193 -6.63 -16.69 -3.03
C LEU A 193 -6.52 -16.11 -4.45
N SER A 194 -7.64 -15.93 -5.16
CA SER A 194 -7.63 -15.28 -6.47
C SER A 194 -7.11 -13.84 -6.38
N ARG A 195 -7.54 -13.07 -5.37
CA ARG A 195 -7.06 -11.70 -5.15
C ARG A 195 -5.57 -11.64 -4.83
N ILE A 196 -5.05 -12.59 -4.04
CA ILE A 196 -3.63 -12.73 -3.74
C ILE A 196 -2.83 -12.99 -5.00
N LEU A 197 -3.24 -13.97 -5.81
CA LEU A 197 -2.55 -14.31 -7.07
C LEU A 197 -2.50 -13.12 -8.02
N ARG A 198 -3.59 -12.34 -8.13
CA ARG A 198 -3.61 -11.12 -8.94
C ARG A 198 -2.67 -10.05 -8.41
N LYS A 199 -2.57 -9.86 -7.09
CA LYS A 199 -1.63 -8.92 -6.47
C LYS A 199 -0.18 -9.35 -6.66
N LEU A 200 0.11 -10.64 -6.55
CA LEU A 200 1.42 -11.21 -6.90
C LEU A 200 1.76 -10.93 -8.36
N ASN A 201 0.83 -11.19 -9.29
CA ASN A 201 1.00 -10.90 -10.72
C ASN A 201 1.14 -9.39 -11.02
N SER A 202 0.59 -8.53 -10.16
CA SER A 202 0.80 -7.08 -10.22
C SER A 202 2.20 -6.65 -9.74
N GLY A 203 2.88 -7.52 -9.00
CA GLY A 203 4.21 -7.30 -8.43
C GLY A 203 4.24 -6.95 -6.94
N SER A 204 3.24 -7.37 -6.17
CA SER A 204 3.24 -7.27 -4.70
C SER A 204 4.39 -8.09 -4.12
N GLU A 205 5.15 -7.48 -3.20
CA GLU A 205 6.34 -8.08 -2.56
C GLU A 205 6.05 -8.60 -1.15
N PHE A 206 5.03 -8.06 -0.50
CA PHE A 206 4.58 -8.50 0.82
C PHE A 206 3.08 -8.32 0.95
N PHE A 207 2.53 -8.86 2.04
CA PHE A 207 1.13 -8.72 2.37
C PHE A 207 0.91 -8.44 3.86
N ILE A 208 -0.13 -7.68 4.18
CA ILE A 208 -0.58 -7.44 5.56
C ILE A 208 -2.06 -7.83 5.65
N SER A 209 -2.43 -8.72 6.57
CA SER A 209 -3.83 -9.09 6.76
C SER A 209 -4.60 -8.03 7.53
N GLN A 210 -5.92 -7.98 7.33
CA GLN A 210 -6.79 -7.34 8.30
C GLN A 210 -6.65 -8.01 9.68
N ILE A 211 -7.01 -7.27 10.72
CA ILE A 211 -6.99 -7.76 12.11
C ILE A 211 -7.87 -9.00 12.19
N ILE A 212 -7.37 -10.06 12.82
CA ILE A 212 -8.10 -11.29 13.09
C ILE A 212 -8.47 -11.28 14.58
N PHE A 213 -9.76 -11.41 14.86
CA PHE A 213 -10.28 -11.69 16.19
C PHE A 213 -10.86 -13.10 16.16
N ASP A 214 -10.09 -14.08 16.62
CA ASP A 214 -10.53 -15.46 16.78
C ASP A 214 -9.85 -16.05 18.02
N GLU A 215 -10.63 -16.67 18.91
CA GLU A 215 -10.11 -17.39 20.08
C GLU A 215 -9.63 -18.81 19.73
N SER A 216 -9.82 -19.25 18.49
CA SER A 216 -9.65 -20.64 18.04
C SER A 216 -8.33 -20.92 17.29
N TYR A 217 -7.39 -19.97 17.30
CA TYR A 217 -6.04 -20.09 16.70
C TYR A 217 -4.96 -20.28 17.75
#